data_AF-A0A0C1EHR3-F1
#
_entry.id   AF-A0A0C1EHR3-F1
#
_cell.length_a   1.000
_cell.length_b   1.000
_cell.length_c   1.000
_cell.angle_alpha   90.00
_cell.angle_beta   90.00
_cell.angle_gamma   90.00
#
_symmetry.space_group_name_H-M   'P 1'
#
loop_
_entity.id
_entity.type
_entity.pdbx_description
1 polymer ?
#
loop_
_entity_poly.entity_id
_entity_poly.type
_entity_poly.pdbx_seq_one_letter_code
_entity_poly.pdbx_strand_id
1 'polypeptide(L)'
;MKPIVSYLAIGFFYEVHFKEDQMTKKLSLLLVTLVALTQTLFADELRPITADTPRFNQSIESEANPLAQLDHVIKASEELSQQQKQLKELLTEYVRMQNEYIHNQQDREMLFRLVKVAYKAQTLIEETHLSHAFPPEFLKELSLFSQVGAKRGLPRPS
;
A
#
# COMPACT_ATOMS: atom_id res chain seq x y z
N MET A 1 58.72 34.88 -12.81
CA MET A 1 57.55 35.40 -12.06
C MET A 1 56.27 34.95 -12.77
N LYS A 2 55.25 34.56 -11.98
CA LYS A 2 53.88 34.02 -12.25
C LYS A 2 53.16 34.41 -13.58
N PRO A 3 52.05 33.73 -13.99
CA PRO A 3 51.48 32.46 -13.52
C PRO A 3 51.07 31.45 -14.63
N ILE A 4 51.05 30.16 -14.28
CA ILE A 4 50.31 29.09 -14.96
C ILE A 4 49.05 28.84 -14.13
N VAL A 5 47.90 29.37 -14.56
CA VAL A 5 46.57 28.94 -14.10
C VAL A 5 45.59 29.24 -15.24
N SER A 6 44.73 28.28 -15.59
CA SER A 6 43.36 28.44 -16.17
C SER A 6 43.00 27.53 -17.35
N TYR A 7 43.38 26.25 -17.33
CA TYR A 7 42.70 25.26 -18.22
C TYR A 7 42.12 24.05 -17.49
N LEU A 8 42.46 23.83 -16.22
CA LEU A 8 41.96 22.68 -15.46
C LEU A 8 40.59 22.89 -14.78
N ALA A 9 40.11 24.14 -14.69
CA ALA A 9 38.82 24.45 -14.06
C ALA A 9 37.62 24.32 -15.03
N ILE A 10 37.84 24.36 -16.34
CA ILE A 10 36.74 24.33 -17.34
C ILE A 10 36.31 22.89 -17.64
N GLY A 11 37.23 21.90 -17.57
CA GLY A 11 36.91 20.49 -17.80
C GLY A 11 36.05 19.88 -16.70
N PHE A 12 36.29 20.22 -15.43
CA PHE A 12 35.52 19.70 -14.30
C PHE A 12 34.09 20.24 -14.24
N PHE A 13 33.86 21.47 -14.69
CA PHE A 13 32.51 22.07 -14.68
C PHE A 13 31.61 21.45 -15.76
N TYR A 14 32.14 21.10 -16.94
CA TYR A 14 31.36 20.45 -18.00
C TYR A 14 30.99 19.00 -17.66
N GLU A 15 31.87 18.25 -16.99
CA GLU A 15 31.63 16.83 -16.70
C GLU A 15 30.64 16.62 -15.55
N VAL A 16 30.57 17.55 -14.59
CA VAL A 16 29.55 17.54 -13.52
C VAL A 16 28.18 17.93 -14.08
N HIS A 17 28.09 18.99 -14.90
CA HIS A 17 26.82 19.40 -15.51
C HIS A 17 26.27 18.35 -16.50
N PHE A 18 27.12 17.62 -17.22
CA PHE A 18 26.68 16.58 -18.15
C PHE A 18 26.13 15.33 -17.44
N LYS A 19 26.67 14.97 -16.27
CA LYS A 19 26.13 13.86 -15.45
C LYS A 19 24.83 14.22 -14.75
N GLU A 20 24.67 15.48 -14.35
CA GLU A 20 23.45 15.96 -13.71
C GLU A 20 22.26 15.98 -14.69
N ASP A 21 22.49 16.39 -15.94
CA ASP A 21 21.47 16.39 -17.00
C ASP A 21 21.09 14.96 -17.48
N GLN A 22 22.01 14.00 -17.37
CA GLN A 22 21.72 12.58 -17.60
C GLN A 22 20.91 11.96 -16.44
N MET A 23 21.17 12.36 -15.19
CA MET A 23 20.41 11.88 -14.04
C MET A 23 18.99 12.45 -14.01
N THR A 24 18.81 13.74 -14.30
CA THR A 24 17.48 14.37 -14.35
C THR A 24 16.65 13.81 -15.50
N LYS A 25 17.25 13.51 -16.66
CA LYS A 25 16.57 12.82 -17.77
C LYS A 25 16.20 11.37 -17.43
N LYS A 26 17.03 10.65 -16.69
CA LYS A 26 16.71 9.29 -16.22
C LYS A 26 15.63 9.29 -15.13
N LEU A 27 15.65 10.28 -14.23
CA LEU A 27 14.63 10.47 -13.20
C LEU A 27 13.29 10.92 -13.79
N SER A 28 13.30 11.80 -14.80
CA SER A 28 12.08 12.22 -15.49
C SER A 28 11.50 11.09 -16.34
N LEU A 29 12.34 10.31 -17.01
CA LEU A 29 11.91 9.11 -17.73
C LEU A 29 11.31 8.07 -16.77
N LEU A 30 11.94 7.84 -15.61
CA LEU A 30 11.40 6.95 -14.57
C LEU A 30 10.06 7.44 -14.04
N LEU A 31 9.92 8.74 -13.74
CA LEU A 31 8.65 9.32 -13.29
C LEU A 31 7.56 9.25 -14.36
N VAL A 32 7.88 9.53 -15.62
CA VAL A 32 6.92 9.41 -16.74
C VAL A 32 6.54 7.94 -16.96
N THR A 33 7.49 6.99 -16.85
CA THR A 33 7.15 5.56 -16.88
C THR A 33 6.34 5.12 -15.67
N LEU A 34 6.56 5.69 -14.48
CA LEU A 34 5.78 5.38 -13.29
C LEU A 34 4.34 5.89 -13.42
N VAL A 35 4.17 7.10 -13.97
CA VAL A 35 2.86 7.71 -14.29
C VAL A 35 2.16 6.96 -15.42
N ALA A 36 2.91 6.50 -16.43
CA ALA A 36 2.35 5.67 -17.51
C ALA A 36 1.99 4.26 -17.01
N LEU A 37 2.77 3.67 -16.10
CA LEU A 37 2.47 2.37 -15.50
C LEU A 37 1.24 2.43 -14.60
N THR A 38 1.06 3.52 -13.84
CA THR A 38 -0.17 3.71 -13.08
C THR A 38 -1.36 3.89 -14.02
N GLN A 39 -1.24 4.69 -15.08
CA GLN A 39 -2.32 4.84 -16.07
C GLN A 39 -2.65 3.54 -16.82
N THR A 40 -1.67 2.69 -17.14
CA THR A 40 -1.95 1.39 -17.79
C THR A 40 -2.48 0.33 -16.83
N LEU A 41 -2.12 0.38 -15.54
CA LEU A 41 -2.74 -0.44 -14.49
C LEU A 41 -4.23 -0.07 -14.25
N PHE A 42 -4.62 1.18 -14.51
CA PHE A 42 -6.02 1.63 -14.44
C PHE A 42 -6.77 1.59 -15.79
N ALA A 43 -6.06 1.44 -16.92
CA ALA A 43 -6.70 1.42 -18.24
C ALA A 43 -7.39 0.09 -18.58
N ASP A 44 -7.00 -1.01 -17.92
CA ASP A 44 -7.63 -2.33 -18.14
C ASP A 44 -8.93 -2.52 -17.33
N GLU A 45 -9.36 -1.49 -16.58
CA GLU A 45 -10.65 -1.43 -15.88
C GLU A 45 -11.74 -0.66 -16.63
N LEU A 46 -11.53 -0.26 -17.89
CA LEU A 46 -12.62 0.18 -18.76
C LEU A 46 -13.28 -1.00 -19.47
N ARG A 47 -13.56 -2.08 -18.74
CA ARG A 47 -14.56 -3.05 -19.17
C ARG A 47 -15.93 -2.35 -19.15
N PRO A 48 -16.80 -2.59 -20.15
CA PRO A 48 -18.18 -2.10 -20.07
C PRO A 48 -18.76 -2.57 -18.74
N ILE A 49 -19.33 -1.62 -17.99
CA ILE A 49 -19.96 -1.83 -16.69
C ILE A 49 -21.08 -2.86 -16.88
N THR A 50 -20.76 -4.15 -16.77
CA THR A 50 -21.73 -5.20 -16.56
C THR A 50 -22.06 -5.18 -15.08
N ALA A 51 -23.02 -4.32 -14.75
CA ALA A 51 -24.13 -4.49 -13.81
C ALA A 51 -23.95 -5.17 -12.43
N ASP A 52 -22.75 -5.50 -11.97
CA ASP A 52 -22.50 -6.13 -10.66
C ASP A 52 -21.55 -5.29 -9.79
N THR A 53 -21.71 -3.97 -9.84
CA THR A 53 -21.39 -3.15 -8.67
C THR A 53 -22.25 -3.67 -7.51
N PRO A 54 -21.75 -3.85 -6.28
CA PRO A 54 -22.62 -4.06 -5.13
C PRO A 54 -23.57 -2.86 -5.08
N ARG A 55 -24.81 -3.08 -5.54
CA ARG A 55 -25.85 -2.08 -5.49
C ARG A 55 -26.03 -1.78 -4.00
N PHE A 56 -25.74 -0.54 -3.62
CA PHE A 56 -26.33 0.07 -2.45
C PHE A 56 -27.85 0.14 -2.70
N ASN A 57 -28.51 -1.02 -2.62
CA ASN A 57 -29.95 -1.15 -2.52
C ASN A 57 -30.31 -0.82 -1.08
N GLN A 58 -30.14 0.45 -0.71
CA GLN A 58 -30.98 1.05 0.32
C GLN A 58 -32.08 1.76 -0.44
N SER A 59 -33.28 1.19 -0.34
CA SER A 59 -34.52 1.75 -0.83
C SER A 59 -34.56 3.25 -0.57
N ILE A 60 -34.56 4.04 -1.65
CA ILE A 60 -34.75 5.49 -1.63
C ILE A 60 -36.24 5.73 -1.42
N GLU A 61 -36.72 5.45 -0.22
CA GLU A 61 -37.95 6.04 0.28
C GLU A 61 -37.56 7.13 1.26
N SER A 62 -38.03 8.34 0.96
CA SER A 62 -37.83 9.61 1.67
C SER A 62 -36.80 10.54 1.02
N GLU A 63 -37.24 11.78 0.87
CA GLU A 63 -36.58 12.95 0.30
C GLU A 63 -35.26 13.28 1.03
N ALA A 64 -34.25 12.43 0.90
CA ALA A 64 -32.97 12.61 1.55
C ALA A 64 -32.23 13.76 0.85
N ASN A 65 -32.16 14.88 1.56
CA ASN A 65 -31.34 16.05 1.21
C ASN A 65 -29.99 15.59 0.63
N PRO A 66 -29.66 15.93 -0.63
CA PRO A 66 -28.42 15.48 -1.26
C PRO A 66 -27.17 15.90 -0.49
N LEU A 67 -27.23 16.98 0.31
CA LEU A 67 -26.14 17.38 1.21
C LEU A 67 -25.93 16.36 2.34
N ALA A 68 -27.02 15.85 2.93
CA ALA A 68 -26.92 14.82 3.98
C ALA A 68 -26.35 13.50 3.42
N GLN A 69 -26.71 13.14 2.18
CA GLN A 69 -26.09 11.99 1.50
C GLN A 69 -24.59 12.22 1.27
N LEU A 70 -24.19 13.43 0.87
CA LEU A 70 -22.78 13.78 0.71
C LEU A 70 -22.03 13.68 2.04
N ASP A 71 -22.62 14.13 3.15
CA ASP A 71 -22.03 14.00 4.49
C ASP A 71 -21.83 12.52 4.88
N HIS A 72 -22.77 11.64 4.55
CA HIS A 72 -22.61 10.20 4.76
C HIS A 72 -21.44 9.61 3.96
N VAL A 73 -21.30 10.02 2.69
CA VAL A 73 -20.19 9.58 1.83
C VAL A 73 -18.85 10.10 2.36
N ILE A 74 -18.78 11.35 2.79
CA ILE A 74 -17.58 11.94 3.40
C ILE A 74 -17.17 11.13 4.63
N LYS A 75 -18.11 10.89 5.55
CA LYS A 75 -17.84 10.12 6.77
C LYS A 75 -17.36 8.70 6.46
N ALA A 76 -18.02 8.00 5.53
CA ALA A 76 -17.60 6.67 5.12
C ALA A 76 -16.19 6.67 4.49
N SER A 77 -15.87 7.71 3.71
CA SER A 77 -14.53 7.87 3.12
C SER A 77 -13.46 8.15 4.17
N GLU A 78 -13.78 8.91 5.22
CA GLU A 78 -12.87 9.18 6.33
C GLU A 78 -12.60 7.91 7.15
N GLU A 79 -13.65 7.14 7.46
CA GLU A 79 -13.54 5.85 8.14
C GLU A 79 -12.67 4.86 7.35
N LEU A 80 -12.91 4.74 6.03
CA LEU A 80 -12.11 3.90 5.15
C LEU A 80 -10.65 4.35 5.11
N SER A 81 -10.40 5.65 5.04
CA SER A 81 -9.04 6.23 5.08
C SER A 81 -8.32 5.88 6.38
N GLN A 82 -9.02 5.93 7.51
CA GLN A 82 -8.48 5.55 8.81
C GLN A 82 -8.16 4.05 8.88
N GLN A 83 -9.05 3.19 8.38
CA GLN A 83 -8.81 1.74 8.29
C GLN A 83 -7.61 1.41 7.41
N GLN A 84 -7.44 2.10 6.27
CA GLN A 84 -6.27 1.93 5.39
C GLN A 84 -4.96 2.32 6.07
N LYS A 85 -4.95 3.41 6.86
CA LYS A 85 -3.78 3.80 7.66
C LYS A 85 -3.44 2.73 8.71
N GLN A 86 -4.44 2.23 9.42
CA GLN A 86 -4.27 1.15 10.39
C GLN A 86 -3.73 -0.13 9.72
N LEU A 87 -4.23 -0.48 8.53
CA LEU A 87 -3.74 -1.62 7.77
C LEU A 87 -2.26 -1.44 7.40
N LYS A 88 -1.86 -0.26 6.95
CA LYS A 88 -0.46 0.05 6.65
C LYS A 88 0.44 -0.16 7.88
N GLU A 89 0.01 0.27 9.06
CA GLU A 89 0.75 0.08 10.30
C GLU A 89 0.90 -1.41 10.64
N LEU A 90 -0.20 -2.17 10.57
CA LEU A 90 -0.19 -3.62 10.82
C LEU A 90 0.74 -4.36 9.85
N LEU A 91 0.72 -4.01 8.56
CA LEU A 91 1.59 -4.61 7.56
C LEU A 91 3.06 -4.27 7.79
N THR A 92 3.34 -3.03 8.21
CA THR A 92 4.70 -2.62 8.57
C THR A 92 5.21 -3.40 9.78
N GLU A 93 4.37 -3.57 10.80
CA GLU A 93 4.70 -4.38 11.97
C GLU A 93 4.89 -5.86 11.62
N TYR A 94 4.04 -6.42 10.76
CA TYR A 94 4.14 -7.78 10.26
C TYR A 94 5.49 -8.03 9.60
N VAL A 95 5.89 -7.19 8.64
CA VAL A 95 7.18 -7.32 7.93
C VAL A 95 8.35 -7.22 8.90
N ARG A 96 8.30 -6.29 9.85
CA ARG A 96 9.35 -6.16 10.88
C ARG A 96 9.47 -7.44 11.71
N MET A 97 8.36 -7.96 12.24
CA MET A 97 8.35 -9.18 13.05
C MET A 97 8.75 -10.42 12.26
N GLN A 98 8.34 -10.52 11.00
CA GLN A 98 8.74 -11.60 10.12
C GLN A 98 10.26 -11.62 9.93
N ASN A 99 10.85 -10.45 9.66
CA ASN A 99 12.31 -10.32 9.54
C ASN A 99 13.01 -10.68 10.85
N GLU A 100 12.53 -10.23 12.00
CA GLU A 100 13.10 -10.60 13.30
C GLU A 100 13.01 -12.11 13.57
N TYR A 101 11.88 -12.73 13.23
CA TYR A 101 11.65 -14.16 13.44
C TYR A 101 12.57 -15.03 12.57
N ILE A 102 12.87 -14.60 11.34
CA ILE A 102 13.82 -15.29 10.46
C ILE A 102 15.21 -15.41 11.12
N HIS A 103 15.62 -14.40 11.89
CA HIS A 103 16.91 -14.39 12.60
C HIS A 103 16.86 -15.14 13.95
N ASN A 104 15.67 -15.33 14.53
CA ASN A 104 15.50 -16.03 15.81
C ASN A 104 14.26 -16.96 15.81
N GLN A 105 14.33 -18.04 15.05
CA GLN A 105 13.20 -18.95 14.82
C GLN A 105 12.75 -19.74 16.07
N GLN A 106 13.57 -19.74 17.13
CA GLN A 106 13.26 -20.42 18.39
C GLN A 106 12.35 -19.58 19.30
N ASP A 107 12.19 -18.29 19.02
CA ASP A 107 11.33 -17.39 19.79
C ASP A 107 9.84 -17.64 19.48
N ARG A 108 9.23 -18.49 20.31
CA ARG A 108 7.80 -18.82 20.22
C ARG A 108 6.89 -17.63 20.53
N GLU A 109 7.36 -16.67 21.35
CA GLU A 109 6.58 -15.48 21.70
C GLU A 109 6.53 -14.51 20.52
N MET A 110 7.65 -14.36 19.80
CA MET A 110 7.69 -13.63 18.54
C MET A 110 6.80 -14.24 17.47
N LEU A 111 6.83 -15.57 17.30
CA LEU A 111 5.92 -16.26 16.37
C LEU A 111 4.44 -16.02 16.72
N PHE A 112 4.10 -16.04 18.01
CA PHE A 112 2.73 -15.78 18.44
C PHE A 112 2.28 -14.34 18.19
N ARG A 113 3.17 -13.37 18.39
CA ARG A 113 2.91 -11.96 18.05
C ARG A 113 2.75 -11.77 16.55
N LEU A 114 3.63 -12.37 15.74
CA LEU A 114 3.53 -12.36 14.28
C LEU A 114 2.17 -12.90 13.80
N VAL A 115 1.75 -14.05 14.34
CA VAL A 115 0.44 -14.65 14.05
C VAL A 115 -0.72 -13.72 14.39
N LYS A 116 -0.68 -13.03 15.54
CA LYS A 116 -1.71 -12.06 15.92
C LYS A 116 -1.78 -10.87 14.97
N VAL A 117 -0.63 -10.32 14.58
CA VAL A 117 -0.56 -9.19 13.65
C VAL A 117 -1.08 -9.61 12.27
N ALA A 118 -0.67 -10.78 11.78
CA ALA A 118 -1.15 -11.35 10.52
C ALA A 118 -2.67 -11.56 10.52
N TYR A 119 -3.23 -12.10 11.62
CA TYR A 119 -4.68 -12.25 11.79
C TYR A 119 -5.40 -10.91 11.68
N LYS A 120 -4.96 -9.89 12.44
CA LYS A 120 -5.58 -8.55 12.41
C LYS A 120 -5.50 -7.92 11.02
N ALA A 121 -4.35 -8.03 10.35
CA ALA A 121 -4.17 -7.51 9.00
C ALA A 121 -5.11 -8.21 8.00
N GLN A 122 -5.23 -9.54 8.07
CA GLN A 122 -6.13 -10.28 7.17
C GLN A 122 -7.58 -9.89 7.39
N THR A 123 -8.04 -9.84 8.65
CA THR A 123 -9.41 -9.44 8.97
C THR A 123 -9.70 -8.05 8.43
N LEU A 124 -8.78 -7.10 8.62
CA LEU A 124 -8.96 -5.73 8.12
C LEU A 124 -8.96 -5.65 6.59
N ILE A 125 -8.16 -6.48 5.90
CA ILE A 125 -8.17 -6.60 4.42
C ILE A 125 -9.53 -7.11 3.93
N GLU A 126 -10.10 -8.10 4.62
CA GLU A 126 -11.40 -8.68 4.27
C GLU A 126 -12.54 -7.68 4.53
N GLU A 127 -12.53 -6.99 5.67
CA GLU A 127 -13.52 -5.98 6.05
C GLU A 127 -13.51 -4.74 5.14
N THR A 128 -12.32 -4.34 4.65
CA THR A 128 -12.17 -3.19 3.74
C THR A 128 -12.29 -3.58 2.26
N HIS A 129 -12.53 -4.85 1.95
CA HIS A 129 -12.58 -5.40 0.58
C HIS A 129 -11.32 -5.14 -0.25
N LEU A 130 -10.15 -4.98 0.39
CA LEU A 130 -8.89 -4.66 -0.26
C LEU A 130 -8.11 -5.88 -0.76
N SER A 131 -8.69 -7.09 -0.72
CA SER A 131 -7.99 -8.32 -1.14
C SER A 131 -7.43 -8.25 -2.56
N HIS A 132 -8.12 -7.54 -3.47
CA HIS A 132 -7.68 -7.36 -4.86
C HIS A 132 -6.38 -6.54 -4.99
N ALA A 133 -6.04 -5.72 -3.99
CA ALA A 133 -4.85 -4.88 -3.98
C ALA A 133 -3.57 -5.64 -3.59
N PHE A 134 -3.68 -6.90 -3.16
CA PHE A 134 -2.56 -7.70 -2.68
C PHE A 134 -2.33 -8.94 -3.55
N PRO A 135 -1.07 -9.39 -3.70
CA PRO A 135 -0.76 -10.64 -4.37
C PRO A 135 -1.46 -11.84 -3.70
N PRO A 136 -2.00 -12.82 -4.46
CA PRO A 136 -2.66 -14.00 -3.91
C PRO A 136 -1.76 -14.82 -2.97
N GLU A 137 -0.46 -14.86 -3.24
CA GLU A 137 0.55 -15.57 -2.43
C GLU A 137 0.66 -14.95 -1.03
N PHE A 138 0.68 -13.62 -0.97
CA PHE A 138 0.72 -12.87 0.27
C PHE A 138 -0.54 -13.12 1.11
N LEU A 139 -1.72 -13.11 0.49
CA LEU A 139 -2.98 -13.40 1.18
C LEU A 139 -3.05 -14.84 1.68
N LYS A 140 -2.54 -15.82 0.92
CA LYS A 140 -2.42 -17.21 1.36
C LYS A 140 -1.51 -17.33 2.58
N GLU A 141 -0.38 -16.63 2.58
CA GLU A 141 0.55 -16.60 3.71
C GLU A 141 -0.11 -16.02 4.96
N LEU A 142 -0.75 -14.86 4.87
CA LEU A 142 -1.50 -14.25 5.96
C LEU A 142 -2.59 -15.20 6.49
N SER A 143 -3.30 -15.87 5.60
CA SER A 143 -4.33 -16.86 5.92
C SER A 143 -3.79 -18.07 6.69
N LEU A 144 -2.59 -18.55 6.33
CA LEU A 144 -1.95 -19.63 7.09
C LEU A 144 -1.64 -19.19 8.52
N PHE A 145 -1.08 -17.99 8.69
CA PHE A 145 -0.79 -17.46 10.02
C PHE A 145 -2.07 -17.23 10.85
N SER A 146 -3.13 -16.69 10.23
CA SER A 146 -4.38 -16.44 10.92
C SER A 146 -5.09 -17.72 11.37
N GLN A 147 -5.05 -18.79 10.56
CA GLN A 147 -5.61 -20.11 10.91
C GLN A 147 -4.87 -20.76 12.09
N VAL A 148 -3.55 -20.56 12.17
CA VAL A 148 -2.75 -21.01 13.32
C VAL A 148 -3.13 -20.24 14.58
N GLY A 149 -3.42 -18.94 14.46
CA GLY A 149 -3.94 -18.12 15.56
C GLY A 149 -5.32 -18.54 16.05
N ALA A 150 -6.24 -18.82 15.11
CA ALA A 150 -7.62 -19.21 15.42
C ALA A 150 -7.72 -20.55 16.17
N LYS A 151 -6.85 -21.52 15.85
CA LYS A 151 -6.81 -22.82 16.55
C LYS A 151 -6.23 -22.75 17.98
N ARG A 152 -5.53 -21.67 18.34
CA ARG A 152 -4.89 -21.50 19.65
C ARG A 152 -5.70 -20.66 20.65
N GLY A 153 -6.99 -20.42 20.39
CA GLY A 153 -7.87 -19.77 21.37
C GLY A 153 -7.65 -18.26 21.52
N LEU A 154 -7.27 -17.58 20.43
CA LEU A 154 -7.33 -16.12 20.41
C LEU A 154 -8.81 -15.68 20.45
N PRO A 155 -9.23 -14.84 21.41
CA PRO A 155 -10.61 -14.36 21.45
C PRO A 155 -10.88 -13.57 20.17
N ARG A 156 -11.95 -13.95 19.46
CA ARG A 156 -12.44 -13.17 18.33
C ARG A 156 -12.79 -11.78 18.86
N PRO A 157 -12.32 -10.69 18.24
CA PRO A 157 -12.85 -9.37 18.57
C PRO A 157 -14.34 -9.37 18.19
N SER A 158 -15.18 -9.20 19.20
CA SER A 158 -16.63 -8.99 19.11
C SER A 158 -16.95 -7.56 18.71
#